data_AF-A0A8B6X9E5-F1
#
_entry.id   AF-A0A8B6X9E5-F1
#
_cell.length_a   1.000
_cell.length_b   1.000
_cell.length_c   1.000
_cell.angle_alpha   90.00
_cell.angle_beta   90.00
_cell.angle_gamma   90.00
#
_symmetry.space_group_name_H-M   'P 1'
#
loop_
_entity.id
_entity.type
_entity.pdbx_description
1 polymer ?
#
loop_
_entity_poly.entity_id
_entity_poly.type
_entity_poly.pdbx_seq_one_letter_code
_entity_poly.pdbx_strand_id
1 'polypeptide(L)'
;MKPLNLAPLLMSLALAACGGGGGDSPAPSAGPDVSPGAASGDLTSGVTAIQNPTAITEIQPAPASIGADVPATYFGTAPSTVQKELVGPYQLLKAGTLDEEKGRLTLPLYKGRLASGETVWYILTDTDDEANAAALGINFSSKLSYAAVGRGVRHASQQLIDGETVVVFESGRVDFSPVHAVTPGAEPHPFPPSAFQPGSVGDADYSPLAMIGGHVYNAPIVAFGTPAATLDAFCNGNADYHLVHDKVVSICPRDRVVTLALTTGFSFGRPVLYLSTEASHALPAAMEGATLAPGLVDIKVGNDDTAFSAVERLFAVVNGASNDVAGEVHPQRQGFDSALRGDGGPLNVLGGIPTVATDYSPLWDLNVGEWTASAVSHDYRARLTGEFEFLGNVQRGFLTGPGGGPFGSTGFIVNCPIVSRFL
;
A
#
# COMPACT_ATOMS: atom_id res chain seq x y z
N MET A 1 -9.84 -0.42 30.12
CA MET A 1 -10.60 -0.80 28.90
C MET A 1 -12.05 -0.38 29.08
N LYS A 2 -12.55 0.50 28.21
CA LYS A 2 -13.98 0.83 28.01
C LYS A 2 -14.16 0.94 26.49
N PRO A 3 -15.12 0.25 25.86
CA PRO A 3 -15.40 0.43 24.44
C PRO A 3 -16.11 1.77 24.22
N LEU A 4 -15.73 2.50 23.18
CA LEU A 4 -16.47 3.68 22.70
C LEU A 4 -17.43 3.22 21.60
N ASN A 5 -18.74 3.31 21.84
CA ASN A 5 -19.76 3.05 20.83
C ASN A 5 -19.89 4.26 19.90
N LEU A 6 -19.77 4.05 18.57
CA LEU A 6 -20.24 4.97 17.55
C LEU A 6 -21.45 4.38 16.82
N ALA A 7 -22.64 4.88 17.14
CA ALA A 7 -23.88 4.92 16.35
C ALA A 7 -25.08 5.13 17.32
N PRO A 8 -26.24 5.67 16.87
CA PRO A 8 -26.59 6.10 15.50
C PRO A 8 -27.05 7.57 15.39
N LEU A 9 -27.03 8.11 14.17
CA LEU A 9 -27.97 9.17 13.78
C LEU A 9 -28.54 8.85 12.39
N LEU A 10 -29.83 8.61 12.31
CA LEU A 10 -30.55 8.18 11.10
C LEU A 10 -31.97 8.75 11.18
N MET A 11 -32.31 9.77 10.39
CA MET A 11 -33.68 10.00 9.88
C MET A 11 -33.85 11.26 9.00
N SER A 12 -34.48 11.06 7.84
CA SER A 12 -35.33 12.02 7.10
C SER A 12 -34.63 13.24 6.45
N LEU A 13 -35.07 13.78 5.31
CA LEU A 13 -36.39 13.79 4.65
C LEU A 13 -36.25 13.76 3.10
N ALA A 14 -37.36 13.55 2.37
CA ALA A 14 -37.42 13.55 0.90
C ALA A 14 -38.41 14.61 0.36
N LEU A 15 -38.20 15.15 -0.86
CA LEU A 15 -39.17 15.21 -1.99
C LEU A 15 -38.70 16.07 -3.20
N ALA A 16 -38.97 15.57 -4.43
CA ALA A 16 -39.53 16.23 -5.65
C ALA A 16 -39.09 17.65 -6.14
N ALA A 17 -39.14 18.03 -7.44
CA ALA A 17 -39.24 17.33 -8.75
C ALA A 17 -39.18 18.34 -9.95
N CYS A 18 -39.12 17.80 -11.20
CA CYS A 18 -39.64 18.34 -12.49
C CYS A 18 -38.81 19.24 -13.46
N GLY A 19 -38.74 18.77 -14.73
CA GLY A 19 -38.65 19.56 -15.99
C GLY A 19 -37.28 19.62 -16.70
N GLY A 20 -37.12 19.41 -18.02
CA GLY A 20 -38.02 18.90 -19.07
C GLY A 20 -37.62 19.29 -20.51
N GLY A 21 -37.47 18.32 -21.44
CA GLY A 21 -37.30 18.49 -22.92
C GLY A 21 -35.92 18.97 -23.42
N GLY A 22 -35.46 18.71 -24.65
CA GLY A 22 -35.96 17.84 -25.74
C GLY A 22 -35.34 18.18 -27.13
N GLY A 23 -34.93 17.18 -27.91
CA GLY A 23 -34.41 17.29 -29.30
C GLY A 23 -32.97 17.84 -29.46
N ASP A 24 -32.22 17.60 -30.53
CA ASP A 24 -32.31 16.61 -31.63
C ASP A 24 -30.91 16.48 -32.29
N SER A 25 -30.56 15.32 -32.85
CA SER A 25 -29.31 15.10 -33.62
C SER A 25 -29.56 15.18 -35.14
N PRO A 26 -28.54 15.40 -35.99
CA PRO A 26 -27.84 14.24 -36.58
C PRO A 26 -26.35 14.42 -36.96
N ALA A 27 -25.65 13.30 -37.16
CA ALA A 27 -24.31 13.21 -37.79
C ALA A 27 -24.39 12.95 -39.31
N PRO A 28 -23.34 13.29 -40.10
CA PRO A 28 -22.52 12.27 -40.83
C PRO A 28 -21.04 12.69 -41.11
N SER A 29 -20.10 11.87 -41.63
CA SER A 29 -19.86 10.40 -41.62
C SER A 29 -18.51 10.02 -42.30
N ALA A 30 -17.77 9.05 -41.75
CA ALA A 30 -16.70 8.23 -42.38
C ALA A 30 -15.34 8.86 -42.83
N GLY A 31 -14.26 8.05 -42.74
CA GLY A 31 -12.85 8.39 -43.06
C GLY A 31 -12.43 8.15 -44.53
N PRO A 32 -11.11 7.97 -44.86
CA PRO A 32 -10.33 6.83 -44.34
C PRO A 32 -8.82 7.09 -44.02
N ASP A 33 -8.18 6.05 -43.45
CA ASP A 33 -6.75 5.64 -43.39
C ASP A 33 -5.58 6.60 -43.70
N VAL A 34 -4.53 6.53 -42.86
CA VAL A 34 -3.19 5.96 -43.19
C VAL A 34 -2.20 6.17 -42.02
N SER A 35 -1.49 5.11 -41.61
CA SER A 35 -0.22 5.18 -40.86
C SER A 35 0.94 4.96 -41.85
N PRO A 36 2.06 5.68 -41.73
CA PRO A 36 3.14 5.18 -40.86
C PRO A 36 3.90 6.27 -40.08
N GLY A 37 4.64 5.86 -39.05
CA GLY A 37 5.35 6.79 -38.16
C GLY A 37 6.68 7.31 -38.72
N ALA A 38 7.12 8.45 -38.16
CA ALA A 38 8.50 8.90 -38.13
C ALA A 38 8.67 9.88 -36.96
N ALA A 39 9.86 9.91 -36.35
CA ALA A 39 10.20 10.93 -35.37
C ALA A 39 10.25 12.31 -36.03
N SER A 40 9.65 13.31 -35.38
CA SER A 40 9.95 14.72 -35.63
C SER A 40 10.03 15.41 -34.28
N GLY A 41 11.19 16.00 -33.98
CA GLY A 41 11.35 16.83 -32.79
C GLY A 41 10.65 18.16 -33.01
N ASP A 42 9.86 18.59 -32.04
CA ASP A 42 9.34 19.95 -31.99
C ASP A 42 10.00 20.68 -30.82
N LEU A 43 10.77 21.72 -31.15
CA LEU A 43 11.42 22.61 -30.19
C LEU A 43 10.45 23.73 -29.81
N THR A 44 9.34 23.37 -29.18
CA THR A 44 8.40 24.33 -28.59
C THR A 44 8.10 23.97 -27.14
N SER A 45 8.24 24.96 -26.27
CA SER A 45 7.91 24.84 -24.84
C SER A 45 6.40 24.62 -24.66
N GLY A 46 6.00 23.36 -24.59
CA GLY A 46 4.68 22.94 -24.14
C GLY A 46 4.83 22.03 -22.93
N VAL A 47 4.24 22.43 -21.78
CA VAL A 47 3.91 21.45 -20.74
C VAL A 47 2.79 20.60 -21.34
N THR A 48 3.15 19.47 -21.93
CA THR A 48 2.16 18.45 -22.31
C THR A 48 1.45 18.05 -21.03
N ALA A 49 0.16 18.39 -20.92
CA ALA A 49 -0.65 17.96 -19.79
C ALA A 49 -0.50 16.44 -19.63
N ILE A 50 -0.25 15.98 -18.40
CA ILE A 50 -0.10 14.56 -18.12
C ILE A 50 -1.37 13.86 -18.60
N GLN A 51 -1.23 12.97 -19.59
CA GLN A 51 -2.33 12.12 -20.04
C GLN A 51 -2.85 11.35 -18.82
N ASN A 52 -4.15 11.50 -18.51
CA ASN A 52 -4.89 10.85 -17.42
C ASN A 52 -3.99 10.14 -16.39
N PRO A 53 -3.46 10.87 -15.38
CA PRO A 53 -2.39 10.37 -14.54
C PRO A 53 -2.74 9.02 -13.93
N THR A 54 -1.83 8.05 -14.04
CA THR A 54 -1.92 6.83 -13.25
C THR A 54 -1.63 7.19 -11.78
N ALA A 55 -2.12 6.38 -10.84
CA ALA A 55 -1.90 6.61 -9.41
C ALA A 55 -0.40 6.75 -9.02
N ILE A 56 0.52 6.25 -9.85
CA ILE A 56 1.96 6.36 -9.63
C ILE A 56 2.51 7.72 -10.09
N THR A 57 2.05 8.24 -11.24
CA THR A 57 2.54 9.52 -11.79
C THR A 57 2.23 10.72 -10.88
N GLU A 58 1.24 10.62 -9.99
CA GLU A 58 0.94 11.64 -8.99
C GLU A 58 2.07 11.87 -7.96
N ILE A 59 2.82 10.81 -7.63
CA ILE A 59 3.91 10.88 -6.66
C ILE A 59 5.29 10.92 -7.32
N GLN A 60 5.38 10.66 -8.63
CA GLN A 60 6.65 10.66 -9.33
C GLN A 60 7.27 12.07 -9.35
N PRO A 61 8.56 12.22 -9.00
CA PRO A 61 9.25 13.48 -9.10
C PRO A 61 9.29 14.00 -10.53
N ALA A 62 9.18 15.33 -10.68
CA ALA A 62 9.38 15.99 -11.96
C ALA A 62 10.79 15.70 -12.52
N PRO A 63 10.95 15.42 -13.83
CA PRO A 63 12.25 15.10 -14.41
C PRO A 63 13.22 16.28 -14.31
N ALA A 64 14.45 16.01 -13.88
CA ALA A 64 15.47 17.02 -13.61
C ALA A 64 15.93 17.83 -14.84
N SER A 65 15.51 17.45 -16.05
CA SER A 65 15.73 18.22 -17.28
C SER A 65 14.74 19.38 -17.48
N ILE A 66 13.71 19.53 -16.64
CA ILE A 66 12.83 20.70 -16.69
C ILE A 66 13.65 21.95 -16.34
N GLY A 67 13.76 22.86 -17.30
CA GLY A 67 14.57 24.08 -17.18
C GLY A 67 16.07 23.89 -17.47
N ALA A 68 16.49 22.72 -18.00
CA ALA A 68 17.87 22.47 -18.41
C ALA A 68 18.04 22.56 -19.94
N ASP A 69 19.22 22.98 -20.39
CA ASP A 69 19.58 23.08 -21.82
C ASP A 69 19.85 21.72 -22.50
N VAL A 70 19.79 20.62 -21.76
CA VAL A 70 20.09 19.26 -22.24
C VAL A 70 19.03 18.26 -21.77
N PRO A 71 18.72 17.21 -22.56
CA PRO A 71 17.72 16.22 -22.18
C PRO A 71 18.17 15.38 -20.98
N ALA A 72 17.21 14.79 -20.26
CA ALA A 72 17.50 13.91 -19.10
C ALA A 72 18.42 12.73 -19.46
N THR A 73 18.43 12.27 -20.71
CA THR A 73 19.35 11.23 -21.22
C THR A 73 20.82 11.63 -21.26
N TYR A 74 21.14 12.92 -21.08
CA TYR A 74 22.50 13.45 -20.97
C TYR A 74 22.95 13.63 -19.50
N PHE A 75 22.05 13.44 -18.53
CA PHE A 75 22.38 13.61 -17.11
C PHE A 75 23.22 12.41 -16.62
N GLY A 76 24.06 12.65 -15.61
CA GLY A 76 24.80 11.57 -14.94
C GLY A 76 23.88 10.63 -14.16
N THR A 77 24.38 9.45 -13.81
CA THR A 77 23.62 8.49 -12.98
C THR A 77 23.32 9.08 -11.61
N ALA A 78 22.15 8.72 -11.05
CA ALA A 78 21.71 9.24 -9.77
C ALA A 78 22.69 8.85 -8.63
N PRO A 79 23.01 9.74 -7.67
CA PRO A 79 23.94 9.44 -6.58
C PRO A 79 23.61 8.17 -5.77
N SER A 80 22.33 7.83 -5.64
CA SER A 80 21.83 6.56 -5.06
C SER A 80 22.43 5.30 -5.68
N THR A 81 22.89 5.35 -6.93
CA THR A 81 23.57 4.23 -7.63
C THR A 81 24.97 3.93 -7.10
N VAL A 82 25.61 4.91 -6.44
CA VAL A 82 26.95 4.77 -5.84
C VAL A 82 26.83 4.51 -4.33
N GLN A 83 25.94 5.25 -3.66
CA GLN A 83 25.68 5.09 -2.24
C GLN A 83 24.18 5.21 -1.99
N LYS A 84 23.56 4.13 -1.49
CA LYS A 84 22.11 3.96 -1.40
C LYS A 84 21.40 4.98 -0.50
N GLU A 85 22.10 5.67 0.39
CA GLU A 85 21.58 6.75 1.25
C GLU A 85 21.48 8.11 0.54
N LEU A 86 22.13 8.29 -0.62
CA LEU A 86 22.13 9.54 -1.37
C LEU A 86 20.87 9.73 -2.22
N VAL A 87 20.66 10.97 -2.68
CA VAL A 87 19.53 11.37 -3.52
C VAL A 87 19.49 10.57 -4.83
N GLY A 88 18.29 10.21 -5.26
CA GLY A 88 18.02 9.40 -6.46
C GLY A 88 17.16 8.17 -6.15
N PRO A 89 16.59 7.52 -7.17
CA PRO A 89 15.76 6.35 -6.98
C PRO A 89 16.57 5.18 -6.42
N TYR A 90 15.91 4.34 -5.60
CA TYR A 90 16.50 3.12 -5.07
C TYR A 90 15.43 2.05 -4.81
N GLN A 91 15.60 0.88 -5.40
CA GLN A 91 14.79 -0.30 -5.11
C GLN A 91 15.34 -1.00 -3.85
N LEU A 92 14.49 -1.09 -2.83
CA LEU A 92 14.80 -1.63 -1.50
C LEU A 92 14.61 -3.16 -1.52
N LEU A 93 13.42 -3.60 -1.93
CA LEU A 93 13.08 -5.02 -2.12
C LEU A 93 13.59 -5.51 -3.48
N LYS A 94 14.87 -5.88 -3.52
CA LYS A 94 15.63 -6.32 -4.72
C LYS A 94 15.34 -7.75 -5.17
N ALA A 95 14.58 -8.52 -4.38
CA ALA A 95 14.23 -9.91 -4.69
C ALA A 95 13.39 -10.08 -5.97
N GLY A 96 12.76 -8.99 -6.45
CA GLY A 96 11.88 -9.00 -7.62
C GLY A 96 12.16 -7.90 -8.64
N THR A 97 11.43 -7.95 -9.76
CA THR A 97 11.52 -6.95 -10.83
C THR A 97 10.43 -5.89 -10.65
N LEU A 98 10.83 -4.62 -10.57
CA LEU A 98 9.93 -3.47 -10.41
C LEU A 98 9.55 -2.86 -11.78
N ASP A 99 8.25 -2.74 -12.02
CA ASP A 99 7.64 -1.97 -13.10
C ASP A 99 7.11 -0.66 -12.49
N GLU A 100 7.95 0.37 -12.44
CA GLU A 100 7.63 1.65 -11.80
C GLU A 100 6.47 2.37 -12.51
N GLU A 101 6.37 2.28 -13.83
CA GLU A 101 5.32 2.93 -14.61
C GLU A 101 3.92 2.39 -14.28
N LYS A 102 3.81 1.06 -14.07
CA LYS A 102 2.55 0.40 -13.72
C LYS A 102 2.33 0.23 -12.22
N GLY A 103 3.34 0.55 -11.41
CA GLY A 103 3.31 0.34 -9.96
C GLY A 103 3.17 -1.14 -9.60
N ARG A 104 4.01 -2.00 -10.18
CA ARG A 104 3.95 -3.45 -9.97
C ARG A 104 5.30 -4.04 -9.62
N LEU A 105 5.31 -5.03 -8.74
CA LEU A 105 6.50 -5.81 -8.39
C LEU A 105 6.26 -7.29 -8.68
N THR A 106 7.12 -7.90 -9.50
CA THR A 106 7.13 -9.36 -9.71
C THR A 106 8.14 -10.01 -8.78
N LEU A 107 7.64 -10.71 -7.75
CA LEU A 107 8.42 -11.41 -6.73
C LEU A 107 8.53 -12.91 -7.01
N PRO A 108 9.55 -13.60 -6.44
CA PRO A 108 9.58 -15.05 -6.32
C PRO A 108 8.36 -15.56 -5.54
N LEU A 109 7.73 -16.61 -6.06
CA LEU A 109 6.61 -17.30 -5.42
C LEU A 109 7.10 -18.60 -4.79
N TYR A 110 6.95 -18.70 -3.47
CA TYR A 110 7.36 -19.88 -2.71
C TYR A 110 6.16 -20.81 -2.46
N LYS A 111 6.44 -22.11 -2.51
CA LYS A 111 5.49 -23.17 -2.15
C LYS A 111 5.80 -23.67 -0.74
N GLY A 112 4.82 -23.59 0.13
CA GLY A 112 4.83 -24.13 1.48
C GLY A 112 3.65 -25.08 1.71
N ARG A 113 3.50 -25.51 2.96
CA ARG A 113 2.39 -26.33 3.40
C ARG A 113 1.92 -25.91 4.79
N LEU A 114 0.64 -26.07 5.09
CA LEU A 114 0.16 -26.06 6.47
C LEU A 114 0.34 -27.45 7.08
N ALA A 115 0.55 -27.57 8.38
CA ALA A 115 0.73 -28.86 9.06
C ALA A 115 -0.47 -29.83 8.88
N SER A 116 -1.68 -29.29 8.71
CA SER A 116 -2.90 -30.04 8.35
C SER A 116 -2.95 -30.53 6.89
N GLY A 117 -2.04 -30.07 6.04
CA GLY A 117 -1.76 -30.65 4.73
C GLY A 117 -2.09 -29.79 3.51
N GLU A 118 -2.72 -28.63 3.68
CA GLU A 118 -3.05 -27.69 2.60
C GLU A 118 -1.82 -27.01 2.00
N THR A 119 -1.87 -26.69 0.70
CA THR A 119 -0.80 -25.92 0.03
C THR A 119 -0.85 -24.46 0.48
N VAL A 120 0.31 -23.87 0.73
CA VAL A 120 0.48 -22.44 1.00
C VAL A 120 1.32 -21.84 -0.13
N TRP A 121 0.86 -20.75 -0.73
CA TRP A 121 1.66 -19.95 -1.66
C TRP A 121 1.97 -18.61 -1.00
N TYR A 122 3.25 -18.29 -0.87
CA TYR A 122 3.70 -17.13 -0.10
C TYR A 122 4.86 -16.41 -0.80
N ILE A 123 5.06 -15.15 -0.41
CA ILE A 123 6.22 -14.32 -0.78
C ILE A 123 7.12 -14.11 0.44
N LEU A 124 8.34 -13.62 0.22
CA LEU A 124 9.23 -13.15 1.30
C LEU A 124 9.62 -11.70 1.00
N THR A 125 9.49 -10.82 2.00
CA THR A 125 9.72 -9.37 1.82
C THR A 125 10.68 -8.76 2.82
N ASP A 126 10.76 -9.31 4.03
CA ASP A 126 11.59 -8.79 5.12
C ASP A 126 12.07 -9.94 6.04
N THR A 127 13.16 -9.73 6.76
CA THR A 127 13.60 -10.61 7.87
C THR A 127 14.39 -9.85 8.93
N ASP A 128 14.47 -10.41 10.14
CA ASP A 128 15.30 -9.90 11.23
C ASP A 128 16.78 -10.33 11.17
N ASP A 129 17.20 -11.00 10.10
CA ASP A 129 18.61 -11.35 9.85
C ASP A 129 19.19 -10.61 8.63
N GLU A 130 20.22 -9.79 8.88
CA GLU A 130 20.83 -8.95 7.84
C GLU A 130 21.52 -9.77 6.73
N ALA A 131 22.10 -10.94 7.07
CA ALA A 131 22.79 -11.78 6.11
C ALA A 131 21.82 -12.47 5.13
N ASN A 132 20.73 -13.03 5.64
CA ASN A 132 19.65 -13.60 4.85
C ASN A 132 18.92 -12.52 4.04
N ALA A 133 18.67 -11.34 4.61
CA ALA A 133 18.11 -10.20 3.89
C ALA A 133 18.98 -9.83 2.68
N ALA A 134 20.29 -9.67 2.89
CA ALA A 134 21.23 -9.36 1.82
C ALA A 134 21.33 -10.46 0.76
N ALA A 135 21.34 -11.74 1.17
CA ALA A 135 21.46 -12.90 0.27
C ALA A 135 20.20 -13.15 -0.59
N LEU A 136 19.01 -12.93 -0.03
CA LEU A 136 17.73 -13.11 -0.72
C LEU A 136 17.27 -11.85 -1.47
N GLY A 137 17.89 -10.69 -1.22
CA GLY A 137 17.46 -9.40 -1.77
C GLY A 137 16.20 -8.84 -1.11
N ILE A 138 15.82 -9.35 0.07
CA ILE A 138 14.70 -8.85 0.87
C ILE A 138 15.16 -7.77 1.86
N ASN A 139 14.24 -7.07 2.50
CA ASN A 139 14.58 -6.02 3.46
C ASN A 139 15.08 -6.61 4.78
N PHE A 140 15.95 -5.87 5.48
CA PHE A 140 16.32 -6.16 6.86
C PHE A 140 15.52 -5.28 7.81
N SER A 141 14.92 -5.88 8.84
CA SER A 141 14.27 -5.15 9.94
C SER A 141 14.62 -5.78 11.29
N SER A 142 15.49 -5.10 12.06
CA SER A 142 15.83 -5.51 13.42
C SER A 142 14.65 -5.43 14.40
N LYS A 143 13.62 -4.64 14.09
CA LYS A 143 12.38 -4.56 14.90
C LYS A 143 11.59 -5.87 14.86
N LEU A 144 11.68 -6.66 13.79
CA LEU A 144 10.94 -7.93 13.68
C LEU A 144 11.30 -8.97 14.76
N SER A 145 12.51 -8.92 15.34
CA SER A 145 12.86 -9.78 16.49
C SER A 145 11.95 -9.60 17.71
N TYR A 146 11.28 -8.45 17.83
CA TYR A 146 10.33 -8.14 18.91
C TYR A 146 8.88 -8.45 18.57
N ALA A 147 8.59 -8.86 17.32
CA ALA A 147 7.23 -9.22 16.88
C ALA A 147 6.79 -10.61 17.39
N ALA A 148 7.73 -11.44 17.88
CA ALA A 148 7.51 -12.80 18.36
C ALA A 148 6.80 -12.85 19.74
N VAL A 149 5.62 -12.23 19.82
CA VAL A 149 4.76 -12.15 21.00
C VAL A 149 3.36 -12.67 20.65
N GLY A 150 2.83 -13.58 21.47
CA GLY A 150 1.54 -14.22 21.21
C GLY A 150 1.49 -14.89 19.83
N ARG A 151 0.44 -14.56 19.06
CA ARG A 151 0.24 -15.00 17.67
C ARG A 151 0.87 -14.06 16.63
N GLY A 152 1.65 -13.07 17.07
CA GLY A 152 2.31 -12.08 16.21
C GLY A 152 3.29 -12.71 15.21
N VAL A 153 3.90 -13.85 15.56
CA VAL A 153 4.74 -14.67 14.66
C VAL A 153 4.27 -16.13 14.75
N ARG A 154 3.99 -16.75 13.60
CA ARG A 154 3.65 -18.18 13.50
C ARG A 154 4.91 -19.04 13.59
N HIS A 155 4.77 -20.25 14.14
CA HIS A 155 5.83 -21.24 14.05
C HIS A 155 5.80 -21.94 12.68
N ALA A 156 6.99 -22.18 12.13
CA ALA A 156 7.18 -22.96 10.92
C ALA A 156 8.46 -23.81 11.02
N SER A 157 8.46 -24.93 10.30
CA SER A 157 9.59 -25.86 10.20
C SER A 157 10.02 -26.02 8.75
N GLN A 158 11.30 -26.30 8.51
CA GLN A 158 11.79 -26.70 7.20
C GLN A 158 11.82 -28.23 7.13
N GLN A 159 11.20 -28.80 6.11
CA GLN A 159 11.10 -30.25 5.92
C GLN A 159 11.50 -30.63 4.49
N LEU A 160 12.20 -31.76 4.34
CA LEU A 160 12.49 -32.32 3.02
C LEU A 160 11.29 -33.14 2.56
N ILE A 161 10.54 -32.63 1.59
CA ILE A 161 9.34 -33.27 1.02
C ILE A 161 9.57 -33.45 -0.47
N ASP A 162 9.47 -34.69 -0.97
CA ASP A 162 9.69 -35.06 -2.37
C ASP A 162 11.03 -34.58 -2.97
N GLY A 163 12.04 -34.37 -2.11
CA GLY A 163 13.38 -33.87 -2.48
C GLY A 163 13.53 -32.35 -2.48
N GLU A 164 12.45 -31.58 -2.28
CA GLU A 164 12.50 -30.13 -2.10
C GLU A 164 12.46 -29.74 -0.62
N THR A 165 13.14 -28.64 -0.24
CA THR A 165 13.00 -28.07 1.11
C THR A 165 11.74 -27.21 1.14
N VAL A 166 10.74 -27.66 1.89
CA VAL A 166 9.42 -27.02 2.01
C VAL A 166 9.28 -26.41 3.39
N VAL A 167 8.79 -25.17 3.46
CA VAL A 167 8.37 -24.55 4.73
C VAL A 167 6.99 -25.09 5.10
N VAL A 168 6.90 -25.74 6.25
CA VAL A 168 5.67 -26.25 6.85
C VAL A 168 5.29 -25.37 8.03
N PHE A 169 4.26 -24.54 7.84
CA PHE A 169 3.67 -23.68 8.87
C PHE A 169 2.80 -24.52 9.82
N GLU A 170 2.85 -24.25 11.11
CA GLU A 170 2.07 -25.00 12.10
C GLU A 170 0.58 -24.61 12.11
N SER A 171 0.30 -23.31 11.95
CA SER A 171 -1.05 -22.71 11.99
C SER A 171 -1.18 -21.53 11.02
N GLY A 172 -2.36 -20.88 10.99
CA GLY A 172 -2.66 -19.71 10.17
C GLY A 172 -3.13 -20.07 8.76
N ARG A 173 -4.44 -20.17 8.59
CA ARG A 173 -5.14 -20.27 7.28
C ARG A 173 -5.54 -18.89 6.80
N VAL A 174 -5.74 -18.73 5.49
CA VAL A 174 -6.38 -17.56 4.89
C VAL A 174 -7.54 -18.03 4.01
N ASP A 175 -8.71 -17.43 4.21
CA ASP A 175 -9.86 -17.54 3.33
C ASP A 175 -9.86 -16.37 2.34
N PHE A 176 -9.75 -16.69 1.05
CA PHE A 176 -9.83 -15.74 -0.06
C PHE A 176 -11.24 -15.67 -0.68
N SER A 177 -12.21 -16.46 -0.21
CA SER A 177 -13.56 -16.44 -0.77
C SER A 177 -14.38 -15.13 -0.61
N PRO A 178 -14.14 -14.25 0.40
CA PRO A 178 -14.85 -12.97 0.51
C PRO A 178 -14.66 -12.06 -0.71
N VAL A 179 -15.64 -11.20 -0.97
CA VAL A 179 -15.52 -10.14 -2.00
C VAL A 179 -15.08 -8.85 -1.32
N HIS A 180 -13.96 -8.29 -1.75
CA HIS A 180 -13.52 -6.96 -1.33
C HIS A 180 -14.59 -5.91 -1.64
N ALA A 181 -14.95 -5.11 -0.65
CA ALA A 181 -15.87 -4.00 -0.83
C ALA A 181 -15.63 -2.90 0.20
N VAL A 182 -15.67 -1.64 -0.25
CA VAL A 182 -15.71 -0.45 0.61
C VAL A 182 -16.81 0.46 0.09
N THR A 183 -17.78 0.79 0.95
CA THR A 183 -18.83 1.77 0.65
C THR A 183 -18.50 3.07 1.38
N PRO A 184 -18.30 4.20 0.66
CA PRO A 184 -18.08 5.50 1.28
C PRO A 184 -19.16 5.88 2.32
N GLY A 185 -18.78 6.72 3.27
CA GLY A 185 -19.70 7.40 4.18
C GLY A 185 -20.49 8.52 3.47
N ALA A 186 -21.06 9.43 4.25
CA ALA A 186 -21.82 10.55 3.71
C ALA A 186 -20.91 11.73 3.32
N GLU A 187 -21.14 12.30 2.15
CA GLU A 187 -20.54 13.59 1.77
C GLU A 187 -20.95 14.71 2.76
N PRO A 188 -20.08 15.69 3.08
CA PRO A 188 -18.77 15.96 2.48
C PRO A 188 -17.58 15.27 3.20
N HIS A 189 -17.83 14.27 4.05
CA HIS A 189 -16.80 13.55 4.82
C HIS A 189 -17.03 12.03 4.73
N PRO A 190 -16.70 11.40 3.58
CA PRO A 190 -16.97 9.99 3.38
C PRO A 190 -16.17 9.05 4.29
N PHE A 191 -15.15 9.50 5.02
CA PHE A 191 -14.54 8.72 6.09
C PHE A 191 -15.23 8.97 7.45
N PRO A 192 -15.55 7.93 8.25
CA PRO A 192 -15.34 6.51 7.98
C PRO A 192 -16.34 5.93 6.95
N PRO A 193 -15.95 4.91 6.18
CA PRO A 193 -16.84 4.23 5.24
C PRO A 193 -18.06 3.65 5.96
N SER A 194 -19.22 3.71 5.30
CA SER A 194 -20.50 3.24 5.85
C SER A 194 -20.60 1.70 5.92
N ALA A 195 -19.86 1.01 5.06
CA ALA A 195 -19.65 -0.44 5.10
C ALA A 195 -18.27 -0.80 4.52
N PHE A 196 -17.65 -1.87 5.03
CA PHE A 196 -16.37 -2.37 4.54
C PHE A 196 -16.25 -3.88 4.74
N GLN A 197 -15.58 -4.55 3.81
CA GLN A 197 -15.34 -5.99 3.77
C GLN A 197 -13.96 -6.25 3.13
N PRO A 198 -12.98 -6.82 3.85
CA PRO A 198 -11.75 -7.33 3.24
C PRO A 198 -12.06 -8.47 2.26
N GLY A 199 -11.34 -8.56 1.14
CA GLY A 199 -11.45 -9.70 0.20
C GLY A 199 -10.78 -10.97 0.72
N SER A 200 -9.91 -10.85 1.73
CA SER A 200 -9.25 -12.01 2.34
C SER A 200 -9.17 -11.90 3.86
N VAL A 201 -9.40 -13.02 4.53
CA VAL A 201 -9.50 -13.11 6.00
C VAL A 201 -8.69 -14.29 6.51
N GLY A 202 -7.67 -13.99 7.31
CA GLY A 202 -6.94 -14.96 8.09
C GLY A 202 -7.78 -15.54 9.24
N ASP A 203 -7.52 -16.80 9.60
CA ASP A 203 -8.08 -17.39 10.81
C ASP A 203 -7.50 -16.77 12.09
N ALA A 204 -7.96 -17.23 13.25
CA ALA A 204 -7.54 -16.70 14.55
C ALA A 204 -6.02 -16.81 14.80
N ASP A 205 -5.30 -17.68 14.10
CA ASP A 205 -3.86 -17.90 14.26
C ASP A 205 -3.03 -17.31 13.10
N TYR A 206 -3.68 -16.62 12.14
CA TYR A 206 -2.98 -16.03 11.00
C TYR A 206 -2.26 -14.73 11.35
N SER A 207 -0.97 -14.73 11.03
CA SER A 207 -0.06 -13.59 10.92
C SER A 207 0.76 -13.77 9.64
N PRO A 208 1.18 -12.70 8.96
CA PRO A 208 2.18 -12.80 7.89
C PRO A 208 3.56 -13.23 8.38
N LEU A 209 3.89 -12.98 9.64
CA LEU A 209 5.21 -13.28 10.15
C LEU A 209 5.33 -14.76 10.52
N ALA A 210 6.46 -15.37 10.16
CA ALA A 210 6.79 -16.75 10.48
C ALA A 210 8.22 -16.88 11.00
N MET A 211 8.39 -17.68 12.04
CA MET A 211 9.68 -18.11 12.56
C MET A 211 10.19 -19.25 11.67
N ILE A 212 11.22 -19.00 10.86
CA ILE A 212 11.80 -19.96 9.92
C ILE A 212 13.32 -20.01 10.18
N GLY A 213 13.87 -21.20 10.45
CA GLY A 213 15.32 -21.37 10.65
C GLY A 213 15.90 -20.65 11.88
N GLY A 214 15.07 -20.17 12.80
CA GLY A 214 15.48 -19.38 13.97
C GLY A 214 15.39 -17.85 13.79
N HIS A 215 14.92 -17.39 12.63
CA HIS A 215 14.74 -15.97 12.30
C HIS A 215 13.27 -15.66 11.99
N VAL A 216 12.86 -14.42 12.24
CA VAL A 216 11.54 -13.93 11.83
C VAL A 216 11.62 -13.50 10.37
N TYR A 217 10.73 -14.07 9.56
CA TYR A 217 10.50 -13.65 8.17
C TYR A 217 9.11 -13.04 8.05
N ASN A 218 9.00 -11.98 7.27
CA ASN A 218 7.73 -11.53 6.74
C ASN A 218 7.37 -12.40 5.53
N ALA A 219 6.37 -13.27 5.71
CA ALA A 219 5.98 -14.31 4.75
C ALA A 219 4.47 -14.29 4.39
N PRO A 220 3.93 -13.17 3.84
CA PRO A 220 2.52 -13.06 3.44
C PRO A 220 2.04 -14.21 2.55
N ILE A 221 0.88 -14.79 2.90
CA ILE A 221 0.21 -15.80 2.07
C ILE A 221 -0.56 -15.08 0.95
N VAL A 222 -0.23 -15.40 -0.30
CA VAL A 222 -0.86 -14.81 -1.49
C VAL A 222 -1.90 -15.74 -2.15
N ALA A 223 -1.88 -17.04 -1.82
CA ALA A 223 -2.96 -17.99 -2.11
C ALA A 223 -2.91 -19.19 -1.15
N PHE A 224 -4.06 -19.76 -0.78
CA PHE A 224 -4.16 -20.85 0.20
C PHE A 224 -5.06 -21.98 -0.30
N GLY A 225 -4.65 -23.24 -0.09
CA GLY A 225 -5.40 -24.44 -0.50
C GLY A 225 -5.43 -24.73 -2.01
N THR A 226 -5.29 -23.70 -2.86
CA THR A 226 -5.42 -23.80 -4.31
C THR A 226 -4.25 -24.57 -4.97
N PRO A 227 -4.52 -25.57 -5.83
CA PRO A 227 -3.48 -26.29 -6.58
C PRO A 227 -2.74 -25.42 -7.60
N ALA A 228 -1.47 -25.75 -7.86
CA ALA A 228 -0.63 -25.05 -8.85
C ALA A 228 -1.30 -24.94 -10.23
N ALA A 229 -1.82 -26.05 -10.74
CA ALA A 229 -2.46 -26.12 -12.06
C ALA A 229 -3.72 -25.23 -12.21
N THR A 230 -4.38 -24.86 -11.10
CA THR A 230 -5.47 -23.90 -11.11
C THR A 230 -4.92 -22.46 -11.22
N LEU A 231 -3.89 -22.15 -10.43
CA LEU A 231 -3.25 -20.83 -10.42
C LEU A 231 -2.46 -20.52 -11.70
N ASP A 232 -1.91 -21.55 -12.37
CA ASP A 232 -1.20 -21.39 -13.66
C ASP A 232 -2.08 -20.80 -14.78
N ALA A 233 -3.41 -20.78 -14.62
CA ALA A 233 -4.33 -20.06 -15.50
C ALA A 233 -4.14 -18.53 -15.45
N PHE A 234 -3.61 -18.00 -14.34
CA PHE A 234 -3.45 -16.57 -14.07
C PHE A 234 -2.04 -16.04 -14.34
N CYS A 235 -1.16 -16.84 -14.97
CA CYS A 235 0.22 -16.42 -15.30
C CYS A 235 0.27 -15.12 -16.12
N ASN A 236 -0.73 -14.90 -16.98
CA ASN A 236 -0.79 -13.75 -17.90
C ASN A 236 -1.68 -12.59 -17.38
N GLY A 237 -2.10 -12.63 -16.11
CA GLY A 237 -3.00 -11.65 -15.51
C GLY A 237 -4.40 -12.19 -15.25
N ASN A 238 -5.36 -11.29 -14.99
CA ASN A 238 -6.76 -11.60 -14.67
C ASN A 238 -6.90 -12.60 -13.51
N ALA A 239 -6.13 -12.37 -12.44
CA ALA A 239 -6.20 -13.22 -11.25
C ALA A 239 -7.60 -13.17 -10.61
N ASP A 240 -8.06 -14.33 -10.14
CA ASP A 240 -9.33 -14.47 -9.43
C ASP A 240 -9.12 -14.25 -7.92
N TYR A 241 -9.57 -13.10 -7.41
CA TYR A 241 -9.42 -12.74 -6.00
C TYR A 241 -10.16 -13.68 -5.04
N HIS A 242 -11.10 -14.52 -5.52
CA HIS A 242 -11.67 -15.60 -4.70
C HIS A 242 -10.65 -16.70 -4.34
N LEU A 243 -9.48 -16.71 -5.00
CA LEU A 243 -8.42 -17.72 -4.85
C LEU A 243 -7.08 -17.13 -4.40
N VAL A 244 -6.90 -15.80 -4.49
CA VAL A 244 -5.61 -15.10 -4.27
C VAL A 244 -5.82 -13.73 -3.61
N HIS A 245 -4.76 -13.17 -3.03
CA HIS A 245 -4.78 -11.85 -2.40
C HIS A 245 -5.18 -10.71 -3.37
N ASP A 246 -5.95 -9.72 -2.89
CA ASP A 246 -6.50 -8.56 -3.63
C ASP A 246 -5.46 -7.67 -4.37
N LYS A 247 -4.16 -7.92 -4.17
CA LYS A 247 -3.04 -7.21 -4.82
C LYS A 247 -2.43 -8.00 -5.98
N VAL A 248 -2.76 -9.28 -6.14
CA VAL A 248 -2.15 -10.17 -7.14
C VAL A 248 -2.67 -9.80 -8.52
N VAL A 249 -1.81 -9.21 -9.34
CA VAL A 249 -2.10 -8.90 -10.74
C VAL A 249 -2.00 -10.17 -11.58
N SER A 250 -0.98 -11.00 -11.34
CA SER A 250 -0.78 -12.32 -11.96
C SER A 250 -0.04 -13.25 -11.00
N ILE A 251 -0.28 -14.55 -11.10
CA ILE A 251 0.39 -15.58 -10.31
C ILE A 251 0.73 -16.76 -11.20
N CYS A 252 1.96 -17.30 -11.09
CA CYS A 252 2.43 -18.36 -11.98
C CYS A 252 3.32 -19.36 -11.23
N PRO A 253 2.73 -20.38 -10.57
CA PRO A 253 3.49 -21.44 -9.89
C PRO A 253 4.50 -22.18 -10.75
N ARG A 254 4.17 -22.45 -12.03
CA ARG A 254 5.11 -23.07 -12.98
C ARG A 254 6.41 -22.27 -13.11
N ASP A 255 6.29 -20.95 -13.24
CA ASP A 255 7.42 -20.05 -13.45
C ASP A 255 7.95 -19.49 -12.11
N ARG A 256 7.36 -19.92 -10.99
CA ARG A 256 7.70 -19.57 -9.59
C ARG A 256 7.72 -18.05 -9.33
N VAL A 257 6.74 -17.32 -9.89
CA VAL A 257 6.61 -15.86 -9.73
C VAL A 257 5.17 -15.42 -9.44
N VAL A 258 5.04 -14.25 -8.80
CA VAL A 258 3.78 -13.53 -8.58
C VAL A 258 4.01 -12.04 -8.80
N THR A 259 3.11 -11.38 -9.53
CA THR A 259 3.13 -9.93 -9.74
C THR A 259 2.07 -9.27 -8.88
N LEU A 260 2.49 -8.30 -8.07
CA LEU A 260 1.64 -7.59 -7.11
C LEU A 260 1.53 -6.11 -7.45
N ALA A 261 0.36 -5.54 -7.25
CA ALA A 261 0.11 -4.10 -7.30
C ALA A 261 0.69 -3.40 -6.06
N LEU A 262 1.33 -2.27 -6.27
CA LEU A 262 1.96 -1.46 -5.22
C LEU A 262 1.05 -0.29 -4.82
N THR A 263 1.25 0.18 -3.59
CA THR A 263 0.58 1.34 -3.01
C THR A 263 1.56 2.52 -2.98
N THR A 264 1.05 3.73 -3.19
CA THR A 264 1.83 4.96 -3.21
C THR A 264 1.79 5.68 -1.86
N GLY A 265 2.87 6.38 -1.53
CA GLY A 265 2.97 7.20 -0.33
C GLY A 265 4.27 7.99 -0.28
N PHE A 266 4.62 8.47 0.90
CA PHE A 266 5.84 9.25 1.14
C PHE A 266 6.57 8.76 2.40
N SER A 267 7.88 8.98 2.47
CA SER A 267 8.66 8.83 3.72
C SER A 267 9.74 9.92 3.74
N PHE A 268 9.78 10.73 4.79
CA PHE A 268 10.69 11.89 4.93
C PHE A 268 10.78 12.80 3.68
N GLY A 269 9.63 13.10 3.06
CA GLY A 269 9.52 13.93 1.85
C GLY A 269 9.86 13.19 0.55
N ARG A 270 10.31 11.94 0.61
CA ARG A 270 10.65 11.11 -0.55
C ARG A 270 9.40 10.33 -0.99
N PRO A 271 9.00 10.38 -2.26
CA PRO A 271 7.95 9.52 -2.79
C PRO A 271 8.38 8.05 -2.75
N VAL A 272 7.47 7.15 -2.36
CA VAL A 272 7.76 5.71 -2.20
C VAL A 272 6.68 4.82 -2.82
N LEU A 273 7.10 3.61 -3.18
CA LEU A 273 6.24 2.47 -3.45
C LEU A 273 6.40 1.44 -2.33
N TYR A 274 5.29 0.95 -1.81
CA TYR A 274 5.24 -0.15 -0.84
C TYR A 274 4.21 -1.20 -1.27
N LEU A 275 4.40 -2.43 -0.82
CA LEU A 275 3.38 -3.46 -0.87
C LEU A 275 2.52 -3.32 0.40
N SER A 276 1.23 -3.67 0.35
CA SER A 276 0.34 -3.67 1.51
C SER A 276 -0.38 -5.01 1.53
N THR A 277 -0.11 -5.84 2.53
CA THR A 277 -0.47 -7.28 2.51
C THR A 277 -1.32 -7.72 3.68
N GLU A 278 -1.18 -7.14 4.87
CA GLU A 278 -2.05 -7.49 6.00
C GLU A 278 -2.45 -6.28 6.83
N ALA A 279 -3.56 -6.40 7.56
CA ALA A 279 -3.86 -5.50 8.66
C ALA A 279 -4.46 -6.23 9.86
N SER A 280 -4.22 -5.73 11.08
CA SER A 280 -4.75 -6.32 12.31
C SER A 280 -6.25 -6.07 12.54
N HIS A 281 -6.89 -5.24 11.70
CA HIS A 281 -8.28 -4.87 11.81
C HIS A 281 -8.97 -4.77 10.44
N ALA A 282 -10.26 -5.10 10.38
CA ALA A 282 -11.01 -5.22 9.12
C ALA A 282 -11.13 -3.90 8.34
N LEU A 283 -11.17 -2.75 9.03
CA LEU A 283 -11.21 -1.43 8.37
C LEU A 283 -9.95 -1.15 7.53
N PRO A 284 -8.72 -1.12 8.10
CA PRO A 284 -7.51 -0.92 7.30
C PRO A 284 -7.29 -2.05 6.29
N ALA A 285 -7.63 -3.31 6.62
CA ALA A 285 -7.57 -4.41 5.65
C ALA A 285 -8.41 -4.13 4.38
N ALA A 286 -9.64 -3.65 4.55
CA ALA A 286 -10.50 -3.27 3.43
C ALA A 286 -10.02 -1.97 2.73
N MET A 287 -9.57 -0.94 3.47
CA MET A 287 -9.08 0.31 2.87
C MET A 287 -7.82 0.12 2.02
N GLU A 288 -6.94 -0.80 2.41
CA GLU A 288 -5.69 -1.09 1.70
C GLU A 288 -5.83 -2.17 0.62
N GLY A 289 -6.84 -3.05 0.70
CA GLY A 289 -6.90 -4.27 -0.12
C GLY A 289 -5.87 -5.30 0.36
N ALA A 290 -5.90 -5.58 1.67
CA ALA A 290 -4.97 -6.43 2.40
C ALA A 290 -5.72 -7.53 3.17
N THR A 291 -5.06 -8.66 3.45
CA THR A 291 -5.64 -9.74 4.25
C THR A 291 -5.83 -9.31 5.71
N LEU A 292 -7.01 -9.55 6.29
CA LEU A 292 -7.20 -9.39 7.73
C LEU A 292 -6.37 -10.45 8.48
N ALA A 293 -5.46 -10.04 9.36
CA ALA A 293 -4.57 -10.92 10.11
C ALA A 293 -4.77 -10.79 11.63
N PRO A 294 -5.67 -11.62 12.23
CA PRO A 294 -6.01 -11.56 13.65
C PRO A 294 -4.84 -11.81 14.62
N GLY A 295 -3.73 -12.42 14.17
CA GLY A 295 -2.54 -12.64 15.00
C GLY A 295 -1.74 -11.37 15.27
N LEU A 296 -1.81 -10.37 14.38
CA LEU A 296 -1.09 -9.09 14.55
C LEU A 296 -1.56 -8.29 15.76
N VAL A 297 -2.78 -8.51 16.28
CA VAL A 297 -3.30 -7.78 17.47
C VAL A 297 -2.54 -8.06 18.77
N ASP A 298 -1.73 -9.14 18.80
CA ASP A 298 -0.91 -9.49 19.97
C ASP A 298 0.39 -8.66 20.03
N ILE A 299 0.75 -7.97 18.93
CA ILE A 299 1.90 -7.09 18.83
C ILE A 299 1.54 -5.72 19.42
N LYS A 300 2.41 -5.19 20.29
CA LYS A 300 2.21 -3.90 20.95
C LYS A 300 2.49 -2.72 20.00
N VAL A 301 1.66 -1.69 20.09
CA VAL A 301 1.76 -0.42 19.38
C VAL A 301 1.88 0.79 20.31
N GLY A 302 2.08 1.98 19.76
CA GLY A 302 2.24 3.24 20.50
C GLY A 302 3.59 3.38 21.21
N ASN A 303 4.62 2.67 20.72
CA ASN A 303 5.98 2.68 21.30
C ASN A 303 7.08 2.43 20.25
N ASP A 304 6.83 2.79 18.99
CA ASP A 304 7.67 2.62 17.79
C ASP A 304 9.19 2.80 18.02
N ASP A 305 9.63 3.96 18.50
CA ASP A 305 11.06 4.29 18.72
C ASP A 305 11.65 3.78 20.06
N THR A 306 10.95 2.88 20.75
CA THR A 306 11.40 2.37 22.05
C THR A 306 12.00 0.96 21.98
N ALA A 307 12.79 0.60 22.99
CA ALA A 307 13.29 -0.76 23.14
C ALA A 307 12.12 -1.78 23.16
N PHE A 308 12.33 -2.91 22.49
CA PHE A 308 11.36 -3.99 22.31
C PHE A 308 10.11 -3.62 21.47
N SER A 309 10.19 -2.55 20.66
CA SER A 309 9.17 -2.24 19.66
C SER A 309 9.34 -3.08 18.39
N ALA A 310 8.24 -3.69 17.94
CA ALA A 310 8.16 -4.38 16.66
C ALA A 310 7.69 -3.50 15.50
N VAL A 311 7.28 -2.25 15.79
CA VAL A 311 6.54 -1.41 14.85
C VAL A 311 7.25 -0.10 14.54
N GLU A 312 6.91 0.46 13.38
CA GLU A 312 7.21 1.84 12.98
C GLU A 312 5.89 2.61 12.79
N ARG A 313 5.87 3.95 12.70
CA ARG A 313 4.62 4.71 12.52
C ARG A 313 4.27 4.89 11.03
N LEU A 314 2.98 4.75 10.72
CA LEU A 314 2.39 5.21 9.46
C LEU A 314 1.30 6.23 9.77
N PHE A 315 1.38 7.38 9.10
CA PHE A 315 0.51 8.52 9.28
C PHE A 315 -0.46 8.62 8.12
N ALA A 316 -1.75 8.58 8.42
CA ALA A 316 -2.81 8.82 7.45
C ALA A 316 -3.59 10.09 7.80
N VAL A 317 -4.06 10.80 6.76
CA VAL A 317 -4.91 11.98 6.90
C VAL A 317 -6.35 11.58 6.60
N VAL A 318 -7.31 12.05 7.40
CA VAL A 318 -8.75 11.86 7.11
C VAL A 318 -9.19 12.77 5.95
N ASN A 319 -9.18 14.08 6.20
CA ASN A 319 -9.85 15.11 5.41
C ASN A 319 -8.87 16.01 4.61
N GLY A 320 -7.82 15.41 4.05
CA GLY A 320 -6.89 16.09 3.14
C GLY A 320 -7.62 16.61 1.88
N ALA A 321 -6.91 17.31 0.98
CA ALA A 321 -7.59 17.84 -0.21
C ALA A 321 -8.08 16.70 -1.12
N SER A 322 -9.12 16.98 -1.91
CA SER A 322 -9.74 16.05 -2.88
C SER A 322 -9.84 16.72 -4.25
N ASN A 323 -10.19 15.97 -5.27
CA ASN A 323 -10.38 16.52 -6.62
C ASN A 323 -11.75 17.20 -6.76
N ASP A 324 -11.91 18.32 -6.05
CA ASP A 324 -13.16 19.08 -5.97
C ASP A 324 -13.57 19.75 -7.31
N VAL A 325 -12.69 19.72 -8.32
CA VAL A 325 -12.92 20.24 -9.68
C VAL A 325 -12.85 19.09 -10.69
N ALA A 326 -13.94 18.88 -11.43
CA ALA A 326 -14.07 17.76 -12.35
C ALA A 326 -13.04 17.79 -13.49
N GLY A 327 -12.21 16.74 -13.58
CA GLY A 327 -11.16 16.61 -14.59
C GLY A 327 -9.81 17.23 -14.20
N GLU A 328 -9.71 17.84 -13.01
CA GLU A 328 -8.45 18.35 -12.45
C GLU A 328 -7.97 17.47 -11.29
N VAL A 329 -6.66 17.32 -11.14
CA VAL A 329 -6.05 16.64 -9.99
C VAL A 329 -5.52 17.70 -9.03
N HIS A 330 -6.04 17.73 -7.81
CA HIS A 330 -5.62 18.70 -6.81
C HIS A 330 -4.19 18.39 -6.34
N PRO A 331 -3.20 19.30 -6.47
CA PRO A 331 -1.79 18.99 -6.19
C PRO A 331 -1.52 18.67 -4.72
N GLN A 332 -2.37 19.16 -3.81
CA GLN A 332 -2.34 18.83 -2.38
C GLN A 332 -3.26 17.65 -2.01
N ARG A 333 -3.78 16.89 -2.98
CA ARG A 333 -4.69 15.76 -2.71
C ARG A 333 -4.04 14.81 -1.71
N GLN A 334 -4.78 14.39 -0.69
CA GLN A 334 -4.36 13.36 0.27
C GLN A 334 -5.55 12.84 1.09
N GLY A 335 -5.42 11.61 1.61
CA GLY A 335 -6.21 11.13 2.74
C GLY A 335 -7.45 10.32 2.39
N PHE A 336 -8.06 9.76 3.43
CA PHE A 336 -9.15 8.79 3.30
C PHE A 336 -10.41 9.36 2.63
N ASP A 337 -10.75 10.63 2.86
CA ASP A 337 -11.88 11.28 2.18
C ASP A 337 -11.68 11.27 0.65
N SER A 338 -10.48 11.63 0.18
CA SER A 338 -10.14 11.59 -1.26
C SER A 338 -10.13 10.15 -1.82
N ALA A 339 -9.59 9.20 -1.05
CA ALA A 339 -9.55 7.79 -1.47
C ALA A 339 -10.95 7.20 -1.62
N LEU A 340 -11.87 7.51 -0.70
CA LEU A 340 -13.26 7.05 -0.74
C LEU A 340 -14.09 7.73 -1.84
N ARG A 341 -13.70 8.92 -2.31
CA ARG A 341 -14.26 9.53 -3.54
C ARG A 341 -13.80 8.85 -4.84
N GLY A 342 -12.78 7.99 -4.75
CA GLY A 342 -12.17 7.36 -5.92
C GLY A 342 -11.09 8.21 -6.58
N ASP A 343 -10.58 9.26 -5.92
CA ASP A 343 -9.50 10.09 -6.46
C ASP A 343 -8.20 9.29 -6.69
N GLY A 344 -8.03 8.15 -6.00
CA GLY A 344 -6.82 7.31 -6.01
C GLY A 344 -6.48 6.82 -4.59
N GLY A 345 -5.21 6.52 -4.31
CA GLY A 345 -4.77 6.07 -2.98
C GLY A 345 -4.81 7.18 -1.90
N PRO A 346 -4.74 6.81 -0.61
CA PRO A 346 -4.75 7.78 0.50
C PRO A 346 -3.45 8.59 0.63
N LEU A 347 -2.37 8.18 -0.04
CA LEU A 347 -1.04 8.79 0.03
C LEU A 347 -0.52 8.89 1.47
N ASN A 348 -0.51 7.75 2.17
CA ASN A 348 0.00 7.64 3.54
C ASN A 348 1.47 8.11 3.62
N VAL A 349 1.85 8.65 4.78
CA VAL A 349 3.24 8.97 5.11
C VAL A 349 3.78 7.88 6.03
N LEU A 350 4.90 7.28 5.66
CA LEU A 350 5.56 6.22 6.41
C LEU A 350 6.74 6.84 7.20
N GLY A 351 6.99 6.33 8.41
CA GLY A 351 8.15 6.67 9.23
C GLY A 351 9.46 6.12 8.63
N GLY A 352 10.34 5.60 9.49
CA GLY A 352 11.65 5.08 9.11
C GLY A 352 11.61 4.00 8.01
N ILE A 353 12.22 4.27 6.86
CA ILE A 353 12.51 3.25 5.81
C ILE A 353 14.03 3.01 5.72
N PRO A 354 14.49 1.84 5.23
CA PRO A 354 15.91 1.61 5.00
C PRO A 354 16.45 2.64 3.99
N THR A 355 17.73 2.97 4.09
CA THR A 355 18.39 4.10 3.39
C THR A 355 18.01 5.51 3.86
N VAL A 356 17.03 5.65 4.75
CA VAL A 356 16.67 6.92 5.39
C VAL A 356 16.85 6.86 6.90
N ALA A 357 16.45 5.76 7.53
CA ALA A 357 16.57 5.52 8.97
C ALA A 357 16.96 4.06 9.27
N THR A 358 17.24 3.76 10.55
CA THR A 358 17.77 2.46 11.03
C THR A 358 16.75 1.61 11.79
N ASP A 359 15.55 2.15 11.98
CA ASP A 359 14.44 1.71 12.82
C ASP A 359 13.27 1.14 12.00
N TYR A 360 13.49 0.85 10.71
CA TYR A 360 12.48 0.29 9.82
C TYR A 360 11.82 -0.98 10.38
N SER A 361 10.49 -1.02 10.28
CA SER A 361 9.67 -2.23 10.37
C SER A 361 8.68 -2.26 9.21
N PRO A 362 8.39 -3.44 8.61
CA PRO A 362 7.25 -3.59 7.71
C PRO A 362 5.91 -3.52 8.47
N LEU A 363 5.91 -3.63 9.80
CA LEU A 363 4.72 -3.48 10.64
C LEU A 363 4.54 -2.01 11.03
N TRP A 364 3.49 -1.37 10.53
CA TRP A 364 3.23 0.03 10.78
C TRP A 364 2.05 0.23 11.74
N ASP A 365 2.31 0.90 12.86
CA ASP A 365 1.31 1.44 13.77
C ASP A 365 0.59 2.63 13.10
N LEU A 366 -0.66 2.41 12.73
CA LEU A 366 -1.48 3.39 12.05
C LEU A 366 -1.86 4.52 13.01
N ASN A 367 -1.33 5.71 12.74
CA ASN A 367 -1.62 6.96 13.41
C ASN A 367 -2.46 7.82 12.46
N VAL A 368 -3.64 8.27 12.90
CA VAL A 368 -4.58 9.00 12.02
C VAL A 368 -4.72 10.44 12.50
N GLY A 369 -4.57 11.39 11.57
CA GLY A 369 -4.78 12.81 11.80
C GLY A 369 -5.90 13.40 10.95
N GLU A 370 -6.54 14.43 11.49
CA GLU A 370 -7.58 15.22 10.83
C GLU A 370 -7.20 16.70 10.88
N TRP A 371 -7.28 17.39 9.75
CA TRP A 371 -7.10 18.84 9.68
C TRP A 371 -8.25 19.52 10.40
N THR A 372 -7.92 20.39 11.35
CA THR A 372 -8.93 21.13 12.11
C THR A 372 -9.72 22.06 11.20
N ALA A 373 -10.99 22.31 11.54
CA ALA A 373 -11.82 23.28 10.82
C ALA A 373 -11.15 24.66 10.69
N SER A 374 -10.34 25.09 11.68
CA SER A 374 -9.55 26.32 11.59
C SER A 374 -8.40 26.25 10.60
N ALA A 375 -7.70 25.12 10.48
CA ALA A 375 -6.66 24.97 9.47
C ALA A 375 -7.25 24.93 8.05
N VAL A 376 -8.40 24.28 7.88
CA VAL A 376 -9.15 24.25 6.62
C VAL A 376 -9.65 25.64 6.24
N SER A 377 -10.23 26.41 7.17
CA SER A 377 -10.78 27.75 6.88
C SER A 377 -9.72 28.84 6.62
N HIS A 378 -8.44 28.54 6.79
CA HIS A 378 -7.31 29.44 6.50
C HIS A 378 -6.42 28.89 5.38
N ASP A 379 -6.88 27.88 4.64
CA ASP A 379 -6.17 27.25 3.51
C ASP A 379 -4.79 26.65 3.88
N TYR A 380 -4.61 26.21 5.13
CA TYR A 380 -3.37 25.57 5.61
C TYR A 380 -3.27 24.09 5.24
N ARG A 381 -4.32 23.51 4.66
CA ARG A 381 -4.42 22.09 4.31
C ARG A 381 -3.51 21.77 3.10
N ALA A 382 -2.33 21.26 3.37
CA ALA A 382 -1.37 20.77 2.39
C ALA A 382 -1.27 19.24 2.39
N ARG A 383 -0.67 18.67 1.33
CA ARG A 383 -0.22 17.28 1.30
C ARG A 383 1.01 17.16 2.20
N LEU A 384 0.88 16.33 3.23
CA LEU A 384 1.97 15.99 4.14
C LEU A 384 2.81 14.88 3.50
N THR A 385 4.13 15.01 3.56
CA THR A 385 5.07 14.08 2.91
C THR A 385 6.15 13.55 3.85
N GLY A 386 6.29 14.12 5.05
CA GLY A 386 7.22 13.64 6.07
C GLY A 386 6.61 13.57 7.47
N GLU A 387 7.12 12.66 8.29
CA GLU A 387 6.69 12.49 9.68
C GLU A 387 6.79 13.79 10.49
N PHE A 388 7.96 14.46 10.50
CA PHE A 388 8.15 15.65 11.32
C PHE A 388 7.36 16.87 10.81
N GLU A 389 6.95 16.86 9.54
CA GLU A 389 5.98 17.81 8.99
C GLU A 389 4.59 17.55 9.58
N PHE A 390 4.15 16.28 9.60
CA PHE A 390 2.89 15.85 10.20
C PHE A 390 2.86 16.19 11.70
N LEU A 391 3.86 15.75 12.47
CA LEU A 391 3.99 16.02 13.91
C LEU A 391 4.10 17.52 14.20
N GLY A 392 4.77 18.28 13.34
CA GLY A 392 4.84 19.74 13.45
C GLY A 392 3.49 20.44 13.23
N ASN A 393 2.59 19.86 12.45
CA ASN A 393 1.22 20.35 12.30
C ASN A 393 0.33 19.93 13.49
N VAL A 394 0.55 18.74 14.07
CA VAL A 394 -0.10 18.31 15.32
C VAL A 394 0.32 19.20 16.49
N GLN A 395 1.63 19.46 16.65
CA GLN A 395 2.17 20.31 17.73
C GLN A 395 1.61 21.73 17.70
N ARG A 396 1.28 22.25 16.51
CA ARG A 396 0.70 23.59 16.31
C ARG A 396 -0.84 23.61 16.44
N GLY A 397 -1.48 22.45 16.59
CA GLY A 397 -2.94 22.32 16.63
C GLY A 397 -3.63 22.51 15.28
N PHE A 398 -2.91 22.38 14.16
CA PHE A 398 -3.49 22.40 12.82
C PHE A 398 -4.05 21.03 12.42
N LEU A 399 -3.39 19.96 12.88
CA LEU A 399 -3.90 18.59 12.88
C LEU A 399 -4.27 18.16 14.31
N THR A 400 -5.30 17.34 14.44
CA THR A 400 -5.66 16.60 15.66
C THR A 400 -5.83 15.12 15.33
N GLY A 401 -6.16 14.28 16.32
CA GLY A 401 -6.81 12.99 16.01
C GLY A 401 -8.23 13.21 15.45
N PRO A 402 -8.90 12.16 14.95
CA PRO A 402 -10.24 12.26 14.39
C PRO A 402 -11.26 12.89 15.35
N GLY A 403 -12.16 13.71 14.80
CA GLY A 403 -13.20 14.42 15.57
C GLY A 403 -12.67 15.44 16.57
N GLY A 404 -11.45 15.96 16.38
CA GLY A 404 -10.78 16.86 17.34
C GLY A 404 -10.14 16.13 18.54
N GLY A 405 -10.02 14.81 18.49
CA GLY A 405 -9.43 14.00 19.56
C GLY A 405 -7.90 14.18 19.70
N PRO A 406 -7.28 13.58 20.73
CA PRO A 406 -5.83 13.50 20.82
C PRO A 406 -5.28 12.68 19.64
N PHE A 407 -4.20 13.17 19.03
CA PHE A 407 -3.47 12.44 17.98
C PHE A 407 -2.63 11.30 18.59
N GLY A 408 -2.51 10.18 17.87
CA GLY A 408 -1.66 9.04 18.23
C GLY A 408 -2.07 7.73 17.56
N SER A 409 -1.53 6.62 18.06
CA SER A 409 -1.84 5.25 17.60
C SER A 409 -3.34 4.96 17.66
N THR A 410 -3.85 4.34 16.59
CA THR A 410 -5.23 3.83 16.52
C THR A 410 -5.42 2.47 17.19
N GLY A 411 -4.34 1.76 17.54
CA GLY A 411 -4.39 0.35 17.90
C GLY A 411 -4.29 -0.61 16.70
N PHE A 412 -4.23 -0.10 15.46
CA PHE A 412 -4.19 -0.91 14.26
C PHE A 412 -2.76 -1.01 13.70
N ILE A 413 -2.40 -2.20 13.22
CA ILE A 413 -1.16 -2.47 12.50
C ILE A 413 -1.51 -2.75 11.04
N VAL A 414 -0.73 -2.21 10.11
CA VAL A 414 -0.70 -2.65 8.71
C VAL A 414 0.68 -3.22 8.38
N ASN A 415 0.74 -4.37 7.71
CA ASN A 415 1.96 -4.96 7.20
C ASN A 415 2.20 -4.43 5.78
N CYS A 416 3.13 -3.48 5.65
CA CYS A 416 3.39 -2.80 4.39
C CYS A 416 4.88 -2.75 4.03
N PRO A 417 5.46 -3.83 3.47
CA PRO A 417 6.87 -3.86 3.10
C PRO A 417 7.25 -2.78 2.08
N ILE A 418 8.33 -2.04 2.35
CA ILE A 418 8.80 -0.99 1.45
C ILE A 418 9.50 -1.59 0.22
N VAL A 419 9.17 -1.08 -0.97
CA VAL A 419 9.65 -1.64 -2.25
C VAL A 419 10.67 -0.73 -2.93
N SER A 420 10.37 0.57 -3.06
CA SER A 420 11.30 1.55 -3.62
C SER A 420 11.03 2.96 -3.13
N ARG A 421 12.02 3.85 -3.33
CA ARG A 421 11.89 5.31 -3.23
C ARG A 421 12.35 5.95 -4.53
N PHE A 422 11.74 7.07 -4.92
CA PHE A 422 12.04 7.75 -6.19
C PHE A 422 13.14 8.82 -6.12
N LEU A 423 13.32 9.48 -4.97
CA LEU A 423 14.38 10.48 -4.73
C LEU A 423 15.11 10.24 -3.43
#